data_AF-A0A558AYY2-F1
#
_entry.id   AF-A0A558AYY2-F1
#
_cell.length_a   1.000
_cell.length_b   1.000
_cell.length_c   1.000
_cell.angle_alpha   90.00
_cell.angle_beta   90.00
_cell.angle_gamma   90.00
#
_symmetry.space_group_name_H-M   'P 1'
#
loop_
_entity.id
_entity.type
_entity.pdbx_description
1 polymer ?
#
loop_
_entity_poly.entity_id
_entity_poly.type
_entity_poly.pdbx_seq_one_letter_code
_entity_poly.pdbx_strand_id
1 'polypeptide(L)' 'MPFIDTGELFQIGGISIHIGVNALSLLMLMITIVGIWGLVAAIKNRNLLAVLFSVATVATFGFFAIATIFTYGYPELGH' A
#
# COMPACT_ATOMS: atom_id res chain seq x y z
N MET A 1 4.65 -13.05 8.62
CA MET A 1 5.47 -13.77 7.62
C MET A 1 5.06 -13.31 6.23
N PRO A 2 5.96 -12.67 5.48
CA PRO A 2 5.75 -12.42 4.07
C PRO A 2 5.88 -13.72 3.27
N PHE A 3 5.16 -13.79 2.14
CA PHE A 3 5.23 -14.92 1.20
C PHE A 3 6.50 -14.86 0.36
N ILE A 4 6.97 -13.64 0.10
CA ILE A 4 8.21 -13.32 -0.60
C ILE A 4 8.97 -12.41 0.34
N ASP A 5 10.20 -12.77 0.68
CA ASP A 5 11.10 -11.99 1.53
C ASP A 5 12.47 -11.93 0.86
N THR A 6 13.02 -10.72 0.73
CA THR A 6 14.35 -10.53 0.15
C THR A 6 15.45 -10.40 1.22
N GLY A 7 15.08 -10.42 2.52
CA GLY A 7 15.99 -10.10 3.62
C GLY A 7 16.34 -8.61 3.67
N GLU A 8 17.19 -8.22 4.63
CA GLU A 8 17.61 -6.81 4.78
C GLU A 8 18.42 -6.39 3.55
N LEU A 9 17.94 -5.36 2.83
CA LEU A 9 18.63 -4.86 1.64
C LEU A 9 19.57 -3.71 2.00
N PHE A 10 19.05 -2.69 2.69
CA PHE A 10 19.81 -1.50 3.09
C PHE A 10 19.13 -0.78 4.25
N GLN A 11 19.92 -0.20 5.15
CA GLN A 11 19.41 0.55 6.29
C GLN A 11 19.57 2.05 6.04
N ILE A 12 18.47 2.80 6.17
CA ILE A 12 18.48 4.27 6.01
C ILE A 12 17.93 4.88 7.30
N GLY A 13 18.77 5.62 8.02
CA GLY A 13 18.34 6.37 9.22
C GLY A 13 17.73 5.50 10.33
N GLY A 14 18.15 4.24 10.45
CA GLY A 14 17.60 3.27 11.40
C GLY A 14 16.39 2.48 10.90
N ILE A 15 15.96 2.68 9.65
CA ILE A 15 14.89 1.90 9.01
C ILE A 15 15.54 0.86 8.10
N SER A 16 15.36 -0.42 8.42
CA SER A 16 15.79 -1.51 7.54
C SER A 16 14.81 -1.67 6.39
N ILE A 17 15.28 -1.38 5.17
CA ILE A 17 14.51 -1.56 3.96
C ILE A 17 14.67 -2.98 3.46
N HIS A 18 13.52 -3.61 3.23
CA HIS A 18 13.36 -4.95 2.72
C HIS A 18 12.45 -4.89 1.50
N ILE A 19 12.30 -6.00 0.78
CA ILE A 19 11.17 -6.16 -0.11
C ILE A 19 10.50 -7.46 0.31
N GLY A 20 9.27 -7.34 0.80
CA GLY A 20 8.47 -8.52 0.96
C GLY A 20 6.97 -8.31 0.88
N VAL A 21 6.33 -9.30 0.29
CA VAL A 21 4.92 -9.26 -0.07
C VAL A 21 4.17 -10.17 0.91
N ASN A 22 3.18 -9.61 1.60
CA ASN A 22 2.32 -10.36 2.51
C ASN A 22 0.85 -10.22 2.09
N ALA A 23 -0.05 -10.90 2.80
CA ALA A 23 -1.48 -10.86 2.49
C ALA A 23 -2.03 -9.43 2.58
N LEU A 24 -1.58 -8.67 3.57
CA LEU A 24 -2.04 -7.31 3.83
C LEU A 24 -1.65 -6.36 2.68
N SER A 25 -0.39 -6.37 2.25
CA SER A 25 0.09 -5.56 1.12
C SER A 25 -0.66 -5.91 -0.16
N LEU A 26 -0.93 -7.19 -0.41
CA LEU A 26 -1.65 -7.62 -1.61
C LEU A 26 -3.10 -7.13 -1.59
N LEU A 27 -3.79 -7.28 -0.46
CA LEU A 27 -5.17 -6.79 -0.31
C LEU A 27 -5.24 -5.26 -0.49
N MET A 28 -4.29 -4.52 0.10
CA MET A 28 -4.23 -3.07 -0.06
C MET A 28 -3.93 -2.65 -1.50
N LEU A 29 -3.07 -3.38 -2.23
CA LEU A 29 -2.87 -3.16 -3.67
C LEU A 29 -4.14 -3.39 -4.47
N MET A 30 -4.89 -4.46 -4.19
CA MET A 30 -6.15 -4.73 -4.87
C MET A 30 -7.17 -3.60 -4.64
N ILE A 31 -7.30 -3.13 -3.40
CA ILE A 31 -8.15 -1.99 -3.06
C ILE A 31 -7.71 -0.73 -3.81
N THR A 32 -6.40 -0.50 -3.90
CA THR A 32 -5.83 0.64 -4.63
C THR A 32 -6.19 0.59 -6.11
N ILE A 33 -6.07 -0.58 -6.75
CA ILE A 33 -6.42 -0.78 -8.17
C ILE A 33 -7.91 -0.49 -8.40
N VAL A 34 -8.79 -1.04 -7.57
CA VAL A 34 -10.24 -0.78 -7.65
C VAL A 34 -10.55 0.69 -7.38
N GLY A 35 -9.84 1.33 -6.44
CA GLY A 35 -9.95 2.75 -6.15
C GLY A 35 -9.57 3.64 -7.33
N ILE A 36 -8.57 3.25 -8.12
CA ILE A 36 -8.19 3.96 -9.35
C ILE A 36 -9.33 3.89 -10.38
N TRP A 37 -9.96 2.73 -10.56
CA TRP A 37 -11.13 2.62 -11.44
C TRP A 37 -12.31 3.46 -10.94
N GLY A 38 -12.56 3.47 -9.63
CA GLY A 38 -13.55 4.34 -8.99
C GLY A 38 -13.25 5.82 -9.24
N LEU A 39 -11.99 6.23 -9.14
CA LEU A 39 -11.55 7.60 -9.40
C LEU A 39 -11.80 8.00 -10.86
N VAL A 40 -11.42 7.16 -11.82
CA VAL A 40 -11.65 7.43 -13.26
C VAL A 40 -13.14 7.57 -13.55
N ALA A 41 -13.97 6.67 -13.00
CA ALA A 41 -15.43 6.75 -13.16
C ALA A 41 -16.01 8.02 -12.50
N ALA A 42 -15.53 8.40 -11.32
CA ALA A 42 -15.99 9.59 -10.59
C ALA A 42 -15.66 10.88 -11.35
N ILE A 43 -14.46 10.97 -11.95
CA ILE A 43 -14.05 12.09 -12.80
C ILE A 43 -14.96 12.18 -14.03
N LYS A 44 -15.20 11.06 -14.72
CA LYS A 44 -16.07 11.02 -15.90
C LYS A 44 -17.49 11.49 -15.59
N ASN A 45 -18.01 11.13 -14.41
CA ASN A 45 -19.35 11.51 -13.96
C ASN A 45 -19.41 12.90 -13.28
N ARG A 46 -18.28 13.64 -13.22
CA ARG A 46 -18.16 14.94 -12.54
C ARG A 46 -18.65 14.92 -11.08
N ASN A 47 -18.53 13.78 -10.42
CA ASN A 47 -18.96 13.62 -9.03
C ASN A 47 -17.80 13.96 -8.09
N LEU A 48 -17.75 15.21 -7.64
CA LEU A 48 -16.67 15.73 -6.79
C LEU A 48 -16.52 14.94 -5.48
N LEU A 49 -17.63 14.54 -4.85
CA LEU A 49 -17.59 13.80 -3.59
C LEU A 49 -16.98 12.41 -3.80
N ALA A 50 -17.39 11.72 -4.86
CA ALA A 50 -16.82 10.42 -5.22
C ALA A 50 -15.34 10.53 -5.63
N VAL A 51 -14.94 11.62 -6.30
CA VAL A 51 -13.53 11.89 -6.61
C VAL A 51 -12.73 12.00 -5.32
N LEU A 52 -13.19 12.81 -4.35
CA LEU A 52 -12.49 13.00 -3.08
C LEU A 52 -12.26 11.67 -2.35
N PHE A 53 -13.30 10.86 -2.21
CA PHE A 53 -13.20 9.55 -1.53
C PHE A 53 -12.34 8.56 -2.31
N SER A 54 -12.40 8.57 -3.65
CA SER A 54 -11.56 7.70 -4.47
C SER A 54 -10.09 8.10 -4.37
N VAL A 55 -9.77 9.39 -4.39
CA VAL A 55 -8.40 9.90 -4.16
C VAL A 55 -7.91 9.49 -2.78
N ALA A 56 -8.72 9.71 -1.73
CA ALA A 56 -8.35 9.32 -0.37
C ALA A 56 -8.08 7.82 -0.25
N THR A 57 -8.89 6.99 -0.92
CA THR A 57 -8.72 5.53 -0.98
C THR A 57 -7.40 5.17 -1.65
N VAL A 58 -7.15 5.66 -2.86
CA VAL A 58 -5.93 5.36 -3.63
C VAL A 58 -4.68 5.83 -2.89
N ALA A 59 -4.70 7.06 -2.34
CA ALA A 59 -3.58 7.61 -1.61
C ALA A 59 -3.27 6.82 -0.35
N THR A 60 -4.28 6.49 0.46
CA THR A 60 -4.09 5.78 1.73
C THR A 60 -3.67 4.34 1.50
N PHE A 61 -4.46 3.56 0.76
CA PHE A 61 -4.17 2.14 0.55
C PHE A 61 -2.93 1.93 -0.32
N GLY A 62 -2.69 2.79 -1.31
CA GLY A 62 -1.50 2.72 -2.15
C GLY A 62 -0.23 3.02 -1.36
N PHE A 63 -0.25 4.07 -0.55
CA PHE A 63 0.87 4.40 0.33
C PHE A 63 1.16 3.29 1.32
N PHE A 64 0.14 2.79 2.04
CA PHE A 64 0.35 1.74 3.03
C PHE A 64 0.70 0.39 2.41
N ALA A 65 0.21 0.08 1.21
CA ALA A 65 0.68 -1.08 0.44
C ALA A 65 2.18 -1.00 0.18
N ILE A 66 2.65 0.12 -0.36
CA ILE A 66 4.06 0.34 -0.67
C ILE A 66 4.91 0.31 0.62
N ALA A 67 4.48 1.02 1.67
CA ALA A 67 5.18 1.02 2.95
C ALA A 67 5.28 -0.38 3.55
N THR A 68 4.20 -1.16 3.50
CA THR A 68 4.19 -2.55 3.98
C THR A 68 5.15 -3.43 3.17
N ILE A 69 5.26 -3.22 1.86
CA ILE A 69 6.19 -3.96 1.02
C ILE A 69 7.65 -3.67 1.40
N PHE A 70 7.95 -2.43 1.75
CA PHE A 70 9.34 -2.00 2.01
C PHE A 70 9.80 -2.12 3.47
N THR A 71 8.89 -2.05 4.44
CA THR A 71 9.23 -1.98 5.88
C THR A 71 8.46 -3.00 6.71
N TYR A 72 7.89 -4.02 6.07
CA TYR A 72 7.03 -5.05 6.65
C TYR A 72 5.74 -4.63 7.34
N GLY A 73 5.45 -3.33 7.52
CA GLY A 73 4.18 -2.78 8.01
C GLY A 73 3.80 -3.18 9.45
N TYR A 74 4.41 -4.22 10.00
CA TYR A 74 4.36 -4.63 11.39
C TYR A 74 5.80 -4.68 11.93
N PRO A 75 6.08 -4.17 13.13
CA PRO A 75 7.37 -4.42 13.76
C PRO A 75 7.50 -5.93 13.95
N GLU A 76 8.62 -6.52 13.55
CA GLU A 76 8.95 -7.88 13.96
C GLU A 76 8.86 -7.91 15.48
N LEU A 77 7.86 -8.63 16.01
CA LEU A 77 7.75 -8.89 17.44
C LEU A 77 8.93 -9.80 17.76
N GLY A 78 10.06 -9.16 18.05
CA GLY A 78 11.33 -9.81 18.28
C GLY A 78 11.20 -10.86 19.38
N HIS A 79 11.73 -12.03 19.06
CA HIS A 79 12.29 -12.95 20.04
C HIS A 79 13.79 -13.04 19.78
#